data_AF-A0A2S6FK44-F1
#
_entry.id   AF-A0A2S6FK44-F1
#
_cell.length_a   1.000
_cell.length_b   1.000
_cell.length_c   1.000
_cell.angle_alpha   90.00
_cell.angle_beta   90.00
_cell.angle_gamma   90.00
#
_symmetry.space_group_name_H-M   'P 1'
#
loop_
_entity.id
_entity.type
_entity.pdbx_description
1 polymer ?
#
loop_
_entity_poly.entity_id
_entity_poly.type
_entity_poly.pdbx_seq_one_letter_code
_entity_poly.pdbx_strand_id
1 'polypeptide(L)'
;MNASRSPIDSAYKSLDPFAPGNMVLGQKFTEGNSGLMAWLRTYESAPSTITPQPKLLVERIGLFPSSGEIRRMVDNPSAVLEDLRTLYASEALDVDDSDGLSLTFTEWRFKICLSQSELLLKVESRGDVAMMQKKTAELLERIEQRNSSESW
;
A
#
# COMPACT_ATOMS: atom_id res chain seq x y z
N MET A 1 36.00 -64.27 28.56
CA MET A 1 37.16 -64.52 27.67
C MET A 1 36.97 -63.67 26.42
N ASN A 2 38.06 -62.99 26.00
CA ASN A 2 38.30 -62.21 24.77
C ASN A 2 37.51 -60.90 24.60
N ALA A 3 38.15 -59.73 24.71
CA ALA A 3 38.99 -59.05 23.70
C ALA A 3 38.13 -58.64 22.48
N SER A 4 37.95 -57.36 22.13
CA SER A 4 39.02 -56.45 21.74
C SER A 4 38.61 -54.97 21.81
N ARG A 5 39.56 -54.12 22.24
CA ARG A 5 39.63 -52.70 21.86
C ARG A 5 40.00 -52.59 20.38
N SER A 6 39.59 -51.51 19.72
CA SER A 6 40.43 -50.50 19.02
C SER A 6 39.53 -49.66 18.06
N PRO A 7 39.99 -48.52 17.50
CA PRO A 7 39.74 -47.20 18.09
C PRO A 7 39.37 -46.14 17.03
N ILE A 8 38.36 -45.32 17.26
CA ILE A 8 38.21 -44.08 16.48
C ILE A 8 38.06 -42.94 17.48
N ASP A 9 39.23 -42.42 17.86
CA ASP A 9 39.51 -41.00 18.05
C ASP A 9 38.58 -40.14 17.18
N SER A 10 38.04 -39.00 17.56
CA SER A 10 38.51 -37.99 18.49
C SER A 10 37.48 -36.88 18.41
N ALA A 11 37.27 -36.15 19.52
CA ALA A 11 36.51 -34.89 19.60
C ALA A 11 35.04 -34.99 19.14
N TYR A 12 34.03 -34.76 19.99
CA TYR A 12 33.82 -33.52 20.71
C TYR A 12 33.20 -33.81 22.06
N LYS A 13 33.96 -33.45 23.09
CA LYS A 13 33.54 -33.38 24.47
C LYS A 13 32.72 -32.10 24.65
N SER A 14 31.55 -32.25 25.29
CA SER A 14 30.87 -31.24 26.10
C SER A 14 30.16 -30.10 25.35
N LEU A 15 28.82 -30.16 25.39
CA LEU A 15 28.00 -29.14 26.05
C LEU A 15 26.62 -29.77 26.34
N ASP A 16 26.44 -30.17 27.60
CA ASP A 16 25.24 -30.81 28.14
C ASP A 16 24.03 -29.84 28.14
N PRO A 17 22.87 -30.22 27.56
CA PRO A 17 21.64 -29.41 27.59
C PRO A 17 20.75 -29.65 28.82
N PHE A 18 21.30 -30.18 29.92
CA PHE A 18 20.55 -30.46 31.16
C PHE A 18 21.02 -29.61 32.34
N ALA A 19 20.65 -28.33 32.33
CA ALA A 19 20.34 -27.61 33.57
C ALA A 19 18.81 -27.44 33.64
N PRO A 20 18.18 -27.66 34.80
CA PRO A 20 16.82 -28.16 34.91
C PRO A 20 15.74 -27.09 34.64
N GLY A 21 14.75 -27.47 33.84
CA GLY A 21 13.54 -26.68 33.59
C GLY A 21 12.55 -27.46 32.71
N ASN A 22 12.00 -28.53 33.27
CA ASN A 22 11.06 -29.43 32.64
C ASN A 22 9.67 -28.76 32.52
N MET A 23 9.15 -28.50 31.32
CA MET A 23 7.74 -28.78 31.00
C MET A 23 7.48 -28.69 29.49
N VAL A 24 7.31 -29.86 28.87
CA VAL A 24 6.56 -30.04 27.63
C VAL A 24 5.08 -29.95 27.96
N LEU A 25 4.33 -29.06 27.31
CA LEU A 25 3.00 -29.40 26.78
C LEU A 25 2.52 -28.31 25.81
N GLY A 26 2.02 -28.73 24.64
CA GLY A 26 1.12 -27.91 23.83
C GLY A 26 1.62 -27.62 22.42
N GLN A 27 1.47 -28.61 21.55
CA GLN A 27 1.48 -28.42 20.11
C GLN A 27 0.38 -27.42 19.69
N LYS A 28 0.65 -26.54 18.71
CA LYS A 28 0.14 -26.71 17.33
C LYS A 28 0.54 -25.52 16.43
N PHE A 29 0.97 -25.86 15.22
CA PHE A 29 1.14 -24.97 14.06
C PHE A 29 -0.18 -24.26 13.67
N THR A 30 -0.09 -23.01 13.25
CA THR A 30 -0.66 -22.41 12.00
C THR A 30 -0.12 -20.97 11.93
N GLU A 31 0.79 -20.69 11.01
CA GLU A 31 0.50 -20.04 9.72
C GLU A 31 -0.27 -18.73 9.86
N GLY A 32 0.39 -17.63 9.50
CA GLY A 32 -0.20 -16.30 9.47
C GLY A 32 0.87 -15.26 9.70
N ASN A 33 1.74 -15.10 8.70
CA ASN A 33 2.82 -14.13 8.68
C ASN A 33 2.22 -12.72 8.72
N SER A 34 1.84 -12.24 9.91
CA SER A 34 1.47 -10.84 10.13
C SER A 34 2.75 -10.03 9.95
N GLY A 35 2.91 -9.45 8.76
CA GLY A 35 4.00 -8.56 8.39
C GLY A 35 3.90 -7.22 9.12
N LEU A 36 3.86 -7.24 10.45
CA LEU A 36 3.69 -6.06 11.30
C LEU A 36 4.70 -5.99 12.46
N MET A 37 5.70 -6.87 12.51
CA MET A 37 6.74 -6.83 13.55
C MET A 37 8.15 -7.01 12.99
N ALA A 38 8.46 -6.34 11.87
CA ALA A 38 9.80 -6.32 11.27
C ALA A 38 10.49 -4.94 11.30
N TRP A 39 10.03 -3.99 12.14
CA TRP A 39 10.53 -2.60 12.11
C TRP A 39 10.98 -2.04 13.47
N LEU A 40 11.28 -2.89 14.45
CA LEU A 40 11.69 -2.42 15.78
C LEU A 40 12.97 -3.09 16.29
N ARG A 41 14.05 -3.05 15.49
CA ARG A 41 15.42 -3.10 16.01
C ARG A 41 16.37 -2.33 15.10
N THR A 42 16.50 -1.03 15.34
CA THR A 42 17.79 -0.29 15.31
C THR A 42 17.55 1.12 15.81
N TYR A 43 18.55 1.66 16.51
CA TYR A 43 18.70 3.02 17.06
C TYR A 43 18.39 3.19 18.55
N GLU A 44 19.37 2.78 19.35
CA GLU A 44 19.66 3.41 20.64
C GLU A 44 21.03 4.09 20.54
N SER A 45 21.05 5.41 20.34
CA SER A 45 22.03 6.38 20.87
C SER A 45 22.00 7.70 20.10
N ALA A 46 21.28 8.69 20.64
CA ALA A 46 21.70 10.08 20.85
C ALA A 46 20.47 10.96 21.15
N PRO A 47 20.48 11.78 22.22
CA PRO A 47 19.45 12.79 22.45
C PRO A 47 19.93 14.11 21.85
N SER A 48 19.45 14.49 20.68
CA SER A 48 19.53 15.89 20.23
C SER A 48 18.57 16.17 19.09
N THR A 49 17.64 17.08 19.37
CA THR A 49 16.82 17.84 18.42
C THR A 49 15.62 17.09 17.84
N ILE A 50 14.52 17.09 18.60
CA ILE A 50 13.16 17.00 18.05
C ILE A 50 12.97 18.25 17.18
N THR A 51 13.42 18.18 15.93
CA THR A 51 13.02 19.14 14.91
C THR A 51 11.54 18.86 14.65
N PRO A 52 10.66 19.88 14.65
CA PRO A 52 9.25 19.63 14.40
C PRO A 52 9.07 19.10 12.97
N GLN A 53 8.83 17.80 12.88
CA GLN A 53 8.42 17.06 11.68
C GLN A 53 7.26 17.68 10.87
N PRO A 54 6.36 18.55 11.38
CA PRO A 54 5.34 19.19 10.54
C PRO A 54 5.87 20.02 9.38
N LYS A 55 7.05 20.66 9.48
CA LYS A 55 7.49 21.60 8.44
C LYS A 55 7.76 20.91 7.08
N LEU A 56 8.42 19.75 7.11
CA LEU A 56 8.71 18.93 5.92
C LEU A 56 7.45 18.27 5.32
N LEU A 57 6.40 18.11 6.12
CA LEU A 57 5.12 17.54 5.68
C LEU A 57 4.26 18.59 4.99
N VAL A 58 4.23 19.82 5.53
CA VAL A 58 3.54 20.98 4.92
C VAL A 58 4.16 21.35 3.57
N GLU A 59 5.50 21.35 3.46
CA GLU A 59 6.20 21.66 2.21
C GLU A 59 5.90 20.63 1.11
N ARG A 60 5.71 19.35 1.45
CA ARG A 60 5.37 18.30 0.47
C ARG A 60 3.89 18.30 0.06
N ILE A 61 2.97 18.64 0.97
CA ILE A 61 1.55 18.84 0.63
C ILE A 61 1.40 20.01 -0.36
N GLY A 62 2.19 21.07 -0.19
CA GLY A 62 2.19 22.21 -1.10
C GLY A 62 2.68 21.88 -2.51
N LEU A 63 3.56 20.89 -2.68
CA LEU A 63 4.10 20.51 -3.99
C LEU A 63 3.20 19.53 -4.77
N PHE A 64 2.44 18.70 -4.07
CA PHE A 64 1.54 17.71 -4.68
C PHE A 64 0.22 17.61 -3.92
N PRO A 65 -0.65 18.62 -4.01
CA PRO A 65 -1.94 18.54 -3.36
C PRO A 65 -2.78 17.40 -3.96
N SER A 66 -3.49 16.69 -3.09
CA SER A 66 -4.31 15.54 -3.45
C SER A 66 -5.72 15.70 -2.92
N SER A 67 -6.70 15.17 -3.66
CA SER A 67 -8.10 15.10 -3.24
C SER A 67 -8.32 14.15 -2.05
N GLY A 68 -7.34 13.28 -1.76
CA GLY A 68 -7.57 12.07 -0.97
C GLY A 68 -8.34 11.02 -1.77
N GLU A 69 -8.69 9.93 -1.11
CA GLU A 69 -9.48 8.85 -1.68
C GLU A 69 -10.98 9.16 -1.54
N ILE A 70 -11.67 9.31 -2.67
CA ILE A 70 -13.11 9.58 -2.71
C ILE A 70 -13.83 8.32 -3.19
N ARG A 71 -14.76 7.82 -2.37
CA ARG A 71 -15.56 6.64 -2.68
C ARG A 71 -16.91 7.02 -3.29
N ARG A 72 -17.30 6.32 -4.35
CA ARG A 72 -18.61 6.46 -5.00
C ARG A 72 -19.22 5.08 -5.26
N MET A 73 -20.52 4.94 -4.98
CA MET A 73 -21.28 3.77 -5.41
C MET A 73 -21.69 3.99 -6.87
N VAL A 74 -21.46 2.99 -7.71
CA VAL A 74 -21.73 3.06 -9.14
C VAL A 74 -22.35 1.73 -9.56
N ASP A 75 -23.46 1.79 -10.29
CA ASP A 75 -24.15 0.58 -10.78
C ASP A 75 -23.33 -0.15 -11.86
N ASN A 76 -22.68 0.62 -12.75
CA ASN A 76 -21.90 0.11 -13.86
C ASN A 76 -20.48 0.72 -13.93
N PRO A 77 -19.53 0.24 -13.12
CA PRO A 77 -18.20 0.82 -13.03
C PRO A 77 -17.40 0.73 -14.35
N SER A 78 -17.59 -0.32 -15.15
CA SER A 78 -16.89 -0.48 -16.42
C SER A 78 -17.32 0.56 -17.46
N ALA A 79 -18.62 0.89 -17.52
CA ALA A 79 -19.12 1.92 -18.41
C ALA A 79 -18.58 3.31 -18.05
N VAL A 80 -18.44 3.61 -16.75
CA VAL A 80 -17.81 4.86 -16.28
C VAL A 80 -16.34 4.93 -16.66
N LEU A 81 -15.60 3.83 -16.50
CA LEU A 81 -14.18 3.78 -16.88
C LEU A 81 -13.97 3.99 -18.37
N GLU A 82 -14.74 3.32 -19.22
CA GLU A 82 -14.61 3.45 -20.67
C GLU A 82 -14.97 4.86 -21.17
N ASP A 83 -15.98 5.50 -20.57
CA ASP A 83 -16.34 6.90 -20.85
C ASP A 83 -15.19 7.86 -20.50
N LEU A 84 -14.67 7.77 -19.27
CA LEU A 84 -13.55 8.60 -18.82
C LEU A 84 -12.29 8.32 -19.64
N ARG A 85 -12.01 7.06 -19.98
CA ARG A 85 -10.90 6.70 -20.85
C ARG A 85 -11.05 7.37 -22.21
N THR A 86 -12.21 7.28 -22.84
CA THR A 86 -12.45 7.84 -24.17
C THR A 86 -12.28 9.36 -24.18
N LEU A 87 -12.75 10.04 -23.13
CA LEU A 87 -12.64 11.48 -22.99
C LEU A 87 -11.19 11.94 -22.78
N TYR A 88 -10.45 11.27 -21.90
CA TYR A 88 -9.19 11.79 -21.39
C TYR A 88 -7.93 11.13 -21.97
N ALA A 89 -8.02 9.93 -22.56
CA ALA A 89 -6.84 9.20 -23.04
C ALA A 89 -6.11 9.92 -24.17
N SER A 90 -6.81 10.73 -24.98
CA SER A 90 -6.18 11.48 -26.08
C SER A 90 -5.29 12.64 -25.60
N GLU A 91 -5.56 13.17 -24.40
CA GLU A 91 -4.82 14.27 -23.78
C GLU A 91 -3.78 13.79 -22.76
N ALA A 92 -3.81 12.50 -22.42
CA ALA A 92 -2.93 11.91 -21.42
C ALA A 92 -1.52 11.64 -21.98
N LEU A 93 -0.52 11.86 -21.13
CA LEU A 93 0.88 11.52 -21.42
C LEU A 93 1.15 10.03 -21.19
N ASP A 94 0.44 9.43 -20.25
CA ASP A 94 0.57 8.03 -19.87
C ASP A 94 -0.80 7.48 -19.43
N VAL A 95 -1.07 6.25 -19.83
CA VAL A 95 -2.32 5.52 -19.56
C VAL A 95 -1.95 4.14 -19.02
N ASP A 96 -2.47 3.82 -17.84
CA ASP A 96 -2.32 2.50 -17.21
C ASP A 96 -3.70 1.96 -16.81
N ASP A 97 -4.02 0.77 -17.32
CA ASP A 97 -5.28 0.06 -17.11
C ASP A 97 -5.14 -1.24 -16.29
N SER A 98 -3.98 -1.45 -15.67
CA SER A 98 -3.68 -2.70 -14.94
C SER A 98 -4.47 -2.89 -13.64
N ASP A 99 -4.77 -1.80 -12.93
CA ASP A 99 -5.47 -1.79 -11.63
C ASP A 99 -6.57 -0.71 -11.60
N GLY A 100 -7.42 -0.72 -12.64
CA GLY A 100 -8.46 0.27 -12.89
C GLY A 100 -8.10 1.21 -14.04
N LEU A 101 -8.19 2.52 -13.84
CA LEU A 101 -7.78 3.53 -14.82
C LEU A 101 -6.91 4.58 -14.15
N SER A 102 -5.65 4.65 -14.57
CA SER A 102 -4.70 5.68 -14.16
C SER A 102 -4.29 6.49 -15.38
N LEU A 103 -4.48 7.82 -15.31
CA LEU A 103 -4.14 8.75 -16.38
C LEU A 103 -3.26 9.86 -15.84
N THR A 104 -2.12 10.07 -16.50
CA THR A 104 -1.14 11.10 -16.12
C THR A 104 -1.08 12.19 -17.18
N PHE A 105 -1.17 13.44 -16.74
CA PHE A 105 -1.01 14.65 -17.56
C PHE A 105 0.22 15.43 -17.09
N THR A 106 0.53 16.52 -17.78
CA THR A 106 1.69 17.37 -17.46
C THR A 106 1.62 17.94 -16.03
N GLU A 107 0.45 18.44 -15.64
CA GLU A 107 0.25 19.20 -14.39
C GLU A 107 -0.55 18.43 -13.33
N TRP A 108 -1.19 17.31 -13.70
CA TRP A 108 -2.06 16.56 -12.81
C TRP A 108 -2.19 15.11 -13.24
N ARG A 109 -2.73 14.27 -12.36
CA ARG A 109 -3.05 12.88 -12.66
C ARG A 109 -4.26 12.45 -11.85
N PHE A 110 -4.91 11.39 -12.29
CA PHE A 110 -5.92 10.72 -11.49
C PHE A 110 -5.80 9.21 -11.60
N LYS A 111 -6.24 8.54 -10.54
CA LYS A 111 -6.41 7.09 -10.50
C LYS A 111 -7.83 6.76 -10.07
N ILE A 112 -8.44 5.84 -10.79
CA ILE A 112 -9.69 5.20 -10.43
C ILE A 112 -9.42 3.72 -10.21
N CYS A 113 -9.71 3.23 -9.01
CA CYS A 113 -9.71 1.81 -8.69
C CYS A 113 -11.14 1.31 -8.53
N LEU A 114 -11.37 0.06 -8.94
CA LEU A 114 -12.63 -0.61 -8.74
C LEU A 114 -12.52 -1.57 -7.56
N SER A 115 -13.48 -1.48 -6.63
CA SER A 115 -13.62 -2.40 -5.50
C SER A 115 -15.06 -2.89 -5.43
N GLN A 116 -15.30 -4.09 -5.96
CA GLN A 116 -16.64 -4.69 -6.03
C GLN A 116 -17.64 -3.79 -6.79
N SER A 117 -18.46 -3.01 -6.07
CA SER A 117 -19.45 -2.06 -6.60
C SER A 117 -19.15 -0.60 -6.19
N GLU A 118 -17.96 -0.37 -5.64
CA GLU A 118 -17.46 0.95 -5.26
C GLU A 118 -16.32 1.38 -6.17
N LEU A 119 -16.35 2.65 -6.57
CA LEU A 119 -15.31 3.32 -7.32
C LEU A 119 -14.51 4.19 -6.34
N LEU A 120 -13.18 4.06 -6.37
CA LEU A 120 -12.25 4.86 -5.58
C LEU A 120 -11.51 5.83 -6.50
N LEU A 121 -11.77 7.13 -6.35
CA LEU A 121 -11.14 8.20 -7.12
C LEU A 121 -10.05 8.89 -6.29
N LYS A 122 -8.88 9.06 -6.90
CA LYS A 122 -7.80 9.90 -6.36
C LYS A 122 -7.30 10.85 -7.43
N VAL A 123 -7.24 12.14 -7.12
CA VAL A 123 -6.70 13.19 -8.00
C VAL A 123 -5.52 13.86 -7.31
N GLU A 124 -4.46 14.12 -8.07
CA GLU A 124 -3.24 14.79 -7.61
C GLU A 124 -2.82 15.82 -8.66
N SER A 125 -2.40 17.01 -8.23
CA SER A 125 -1.81 18.02 -9.12
C SER A 125 -0.39 18.38 -8.69
N ARG A 126 0.35 19.09 -9.53
CA ARG A 126 1.68 19.62 -9.22
C ARG A 126 1.54 21.06 -8.71
N GLY A 127 1.48 21.21 -7.39
CA GLY A 127 1.48 22.50 -6.71
C GLY A 127 0.20 23.35 -6.83
N ASP A 128 -0.81 22.89 -7.58
CA ASP A 128 -2.02 23.66 -7.86
C ASP A 128 -3.27 23.03 -7.21
N VAL A 129 -3.61 23.53 -6.02
CA VAL A 129 -4.78 23.08 -5.26
C VAL A 129 -6.09 23.38 -6.01
N ALA A 130 -6.16 24.53 -6.69
CA ALA A 130 -7.38 24.95 -7.38
C ALA A 130 -7.66 24.06 -8.60
N MET A 131 -6.61 23.71 -9.35
CA MET A 131 -6.71 22.75 -10.44
C MET A 131 -7.13 21.36 -9.93
N MET A 132 -6.52 20.88 -8.85
CA MET A 132 -6.88 19.60 -8.24
C MET A 132 -8.37 19.59 -7.87
N GLN A 133 -8.86 20.60 -7.16
CA GLN A 133 -10.28 20.70 -6.77
C GLN A 133 -11.21 20.79 -7.98
N LYS A 134 -10.86 21.59 -8.99
CA LYS A 134 -11.65 21.73 -10.22
C LYS A 134 -11.76 20.38 -10.94
N LYS A 135 -10.64 19.68 -11.13
CA LYS A 135 -10.61 18.37 -11.80
C LYS A 135 -11.30 17.29 -11.01
N THR A 136 -11.19 17.31 -9.68
CA THR A 136 -11.98 16.42 -8.81
C THR A 136 -13.48 16.64 -9.01
N ALA A 137 -13.94 17.90 -8.98
CA ALA A 137 -15.37 18.21 -9.17
C ALA A 137 -15.87 17.79 -10.56
N GLU A 138 -15.08 18.09 -11.61
CA GLU A 138 -15.36 17.69 -13.01
C GLU A 138 -15.53 16.16 -13.13
N LEU A 139 -14.58 15.38 -12.60
CA LEU A 139 -14.64 13.91 -12.65
C LEU A 139 -15.83 13.35 -11.86
N LEU A 140 -16.10 13.89 -10.67
CA LEU A 140 -17.24 13.44 -9.87
C LEU A 140 -18.58 13.72 -10.57
N GLU A 141 -18.74 14.90 -11.18
CA GLU A 141 -19.95 15.23 -11.92
C GLU A 141 -20.19 14.25 -13.08
N ARG A 142 -19.12 13.87 -13.80
CA ARG A 142 -19.21 12.88 -14.88
C ARG A 142 -19.62 11.50 -14.39
N ILE A 143 -19.04 11.05 -13.27
CA ILE A 143 -19.41 9.78 -12.64
C ILE A 143 -20.91 9.76 -12.29
N GLU A 144 -21.42 10.83 -11.68
CA GLU A 144 -22.84 10.95 -11.31
C GLU A 144 -23.78 11.03 -12.54
N GLN A 145 -23.39 11.76 -13.59
CA GLN A 145 -24.14 11.82 -14.85
C GLN A 145 -24.30 10.45 -15.48
N ARG A 146 -23.21 9.66 -15.51
CA ARG A 146 -23.23 8.32 -16.08
C ARG A 146 -24.05 7.35 -15.22
N ASN A 147 -23.95 7.47 -13.89
CA ASN A 147 -24.74 6.66 -12.96
C ASN A 147 -26.25 6.92 -13.11
N SER A 148 -26.65 8.19 -13.24
CA SER A 148 -28.07 8.59 -13.37
C SER A 148 -28.71 8.18 -14.71
N SER A 149 -27.90 8.03 -15.77
CA SER A 149 -28.39 7.74 -17.13
C SER A 149 -28.86 6.29 -17.31
N GLU A 150 -28.53 5.39 -16.37
CA GLU A 150 -28.87 3.95 -16.47
C GLU A 150 -29.98 3.54 -15.49
N SER A 151 -30.54 4.46 -14.69
CA SER A 151 -31.56 4.19 -13.68
C SER A 151 -33.03 4.24 -14.18
N TRP A 152 -33.32 3.91 -15.44
CA TRP A 152 -34.70 3.92 -16.00
C TRP A 152 -35.22 2.55 -16.41
#